data_AF-A0A4R6QD90-F1
#
_entry.id   AF-A0A4R6QD90-F1
#
_cell.length_a   1.000
_cell.length_b   1.000
_cell.length_c   1.000
_cell.angle_alpha   90.00
_cell.angle_beta   90.00
_cell.angle_gamma   90.00
#
_symmetry.space_group_name_H-M   'P 1'
#
loop_
_entity.id
_entity.type
_entity.pdbx_description
1 polymer ?
#
loop_
_entity_poly.entity_id
_entity_poly.type
_entity_poly.pdbx_seq_one_letter_code
_entity_poly.pdbx_strand_id
1 'polypeptide(L)'
;MLKNEAIEKLESERNTINNAFVNMLFSQVKDMAKNDSDYKKIMQEDKKLSDLKQEFDKFASEHKDGNSAVITPDQAEDLIKKYYGFTDEDNALDMSQFL
;
A
#
# COMPACT_ATOMS: atom_id res chain seq x y z
N MET A 1 -1.11 -14.67 -15.29
CA MET A 1 -1.69 -15.52 -14.22
C MET A 1 -1.51 -14.88 -12.85
N LEU A 2 -0.31 -14.35 -12.55
CA LEU A 2 0.01 -13.67 -11.26
C LEU A 2 -0.93 -12.53 -10.85
N LYS A 3 -1.40 -11.69 -11.79
CA LYS A 3 -2.36 -10.62 -11.50
C LYS A 3 -3.66 -11.13 -10.85
N ASN A 4 -4.22 -12.22 -11.36
CA ASN A 4 -5.50 -12.75 -10.87
C ASN A 4 -5.31 -13.38 -9.49
N GLU A 5 -4.25 -14.16 -9.28
CA GLU A 5 -3.92 -14.75 -7.99
C GLU A 5 -3.68 -13.70 -6.90
N ALA A 6 -2.97 -12.61 -7.24
CA ALA A 6 -2.74 -11.49 -6.33
C ALA A 6 -4.05 -10.78 -5.95
N ILE A 7 -4.96 -10.59 -6.90
CA ILE A 7 -6.27 -9.99 -6.64
C ILE A 7 -7.13 -10.93 -5.78
N GLU A 8 -7.16 -12.23 -6.07
CA GLU A 8 -7.89 -13.23 -5.29
C GLU A 8 -7.39 -13.29 -3.83
N LYS A 9 -6.06 -13.22 -3.63
CA LYS A 9 -5.47 -13.10 -2.29
C LYS A 9 -6.03 -11.87 -1.58
N LEU A 10 -5.94 -10.68 -2.19
CA LEU A 10 -6.41 -9.44 -1.59
C LEU A 10 -7.93 -9.45 -1.33
N GLU A 11 -8.73 -10.07 -2.21
CA GLU A 11 -10.17 -10.24 -2.01
C GLU A 11 -10.49 -11.14 -0.82
N SER A 12 -9.73 -12.23 -0.63
CA SER A 12 -9.89 -13.12 0.51
C SER A 12 -9.62 -12.41 1.85
N GLU A 13 -8.57 -11.58 1.89
CA GLU A 13 -8.21 -10.77 3.05
C GLU A 13 -9.28 -9.71 3.34
N ARG A 14 -9.74 -9.01 2.28
CA ARG A 14 -10.79 -7.99 2.37
C ARG A 14 -12.08 -8.56 2.97
N ASN A 15 -12.53 -9.71 2.46
CA ASN A 15 -13.78 -10.34 2.90
C ASN A 15 -13.71 -10.83 4.35
N THR A 16 -12.51 -11.11 4.86
CA THR A 16 -12.29 -11.55 6.25
C THR A 16 -12.43 -10.40 7.26
N ILE A 17 -12.02 -9.18 6.88
CA ILE A 17 -11.91 -8.05 7.82
C ILE A 17 -13.17 -7.16 7.85
N ASN A 18 -14.01 -7.21 6.80
CA ASN A 18 -15.26 -6.43 6.65
C ASN A 18 -15.16 -4.99 7.19
N ASN A 19 -14.18 -4.24 6.70
CA ASN A 19 -13.89 -2.88 7.15
C ASN A 19 -13.80 -1.93 5.95
N ALA A 20 -14.50 -0.79 6.01
CA ALA A 20 -14.56 0.17 4.91
C ALA A 20 -13.18 0.73 4.51
N PHE A 21 -12.30 0.94 5.49
CA PHE A 21 -10.93 1.37 5.23
C PHE A 21 -10.11 0.27 4.53
N VAL A 22 -10.26 -0.98 4.94
CA VAL A 22 -9.62 -2.12 4.26
C VAL A 22 -10.13 -2.29 2.82
N ASN A 23 -11.43 -2.04 2.58
CA ASN A 23 -11.97 -2.03 1.22
C ASN A 23 -11.34 -0.93 0.35
N MET A 24 -11.06 0.24 0.94
CA MET A 24 -10.35 1.31 0.26
C MET A 24 -8.90 0.90 -0.06
N LEU A 25 -8.17 0.34 0.92
CA LEU A 25 -6.80 -0.14 0.72
C LEU A 25 -6.73 -1.20 -0.37
N PHE A 26 -7.68 -2.14 -0.41
CA PHE A 26 -7.81 -3.12 -1.49
C PHE A 26 -7.83 -2.45 -2.87
N SER A 27 -8.69 -1.45 -3.07
CA SER A 27 -8.79 -0.74 -4.35
C SER A 27 -7.48 -0.02 -4.69
N GLN A 28 -6.89 0.68 -3.72
CA GLN A 28 -5.64 1.43 -3.94
C GLN A 28 -4.47 0.52 -4.32
N VAL A 29 -4.28 -0.59 -3.60
CA VAL A 29 -3.22 -1.56 -3.91
C VAL A 29 -3.41 -2.17 -5.30
N LYS A 30 -4.66 -2.50 -5.67
CA LYS A 30 -4.98 -3.02 -7.00
C LYS A 30 -4.68 -2.03 -8.11
N ASP A 31 -4.98 -0.74 -7.89
CA ASP A 31 -4.79 0.32 -8.87
C ASP A 31 -3.29 0.71 -9.00
N MET A 32 -2.52 0.59 -7.91
CA MET A 32 -1.07 0.86 -7.90
C MET A 32 -0.24 -0.27 -8.52
N ALA A 33 -0.65 -1.53 -8.39
CA ALA A 33 0.07 -2.66 -8.98
C ALA A 33 -0.11 -2.70 -10.50
N LYS A 34 0.96 -2.37 -11.23
CA LYS A 34 0.93 -2.26 -12.70
C LYS A 34 1.60 -3.46 -13.38
N ASN A 35 2.62 -4.03 -12.75
CA ASN A 35 3.55 -4.96 -13.38
C ASN A 35 3.50 -6.34 -12.67
N ASP A 36 3.98 -7.39 -13.35
CA ASP A 36 4.11 -8.72 -12.74
C ASP A 36 5.02 -8.72 -11.50
N SER A 37 5.99 -7.82 -11.43
CA SER A 37 6.83 -7.62 -10.23
C SER A 37 6.03 -7.10 -9.03
N ASP A 38 5.06 -6.22 -9.24
CA ASP A 38 4.20 -5.70 -8.17
C ASP A 38 3.22 -6.76 -7.67
N TYR A 39 2.64 -7.54 -8.59
CA TYR A 39 1.78 -8.66 -8.21
C TYR A 39 2.56 -9.74 -7.44
N LYS A 40 3.84 -9.98 -7.75
CA LYS A 40 4.71 -10.85 -6.93
C LYS A 40 4.92 -10.31 -5.52
N LYS A 41 5.09 -8.99 -5.37
CA LYS A 41 5.23 -8.35 -4.05
C LYS A 41 3.94 -8.50 -3.23
N ILE A 42 2.77 -8.35 -3.85
CA ILE A 42 1.47 -8.59 -3.20
C ILE A 42 1.36 -10.04 -2.69
N MET A 43 1.88 -11.01 -3.43
CA MET A 43 1.77 -12.43 -3.09
C MET A 43 2.65 -12.87 -1.91
N GLN A 44 3.55 -12.03 -1.41
CA GLN A 44 4.39 -12.36 -0.26
C GLN A 44 3.56 -12.61 1.01
N GLU A 45 3.93 -13.61 1.81
CA GLU A 45 3.14 -14.03 2.99
C GLU A 45 3.10 -12.98 4.10
N ASP A 46 4.15 -12.15 4.21
CA ASP A 46 4.29 -11.04 5.15
C ASP A 46 3.57 -9.76 4.69
N LYS A 47 2.89 -9.81 3.52
CA LYS A 47 2.19 -8.66 2.94
C LYS A 47 0.68 -8.86 3.00
N LYS A 48 0.06 -8.41 4.08
CA LYS A 48 -1.39 -8.46 4.31
C LYS A 48 -2.02 -7.07 4.40
N LEU A 49 -3.28 -6.96 4.00
CA LEU A 49 -4.09 -5.73 4.15
C LEU A 49 -4.31 -5.35 5.62
N SER A 50 -4.37 -6.33 6.53
CA SER A 50 -4.46 -6.08 7.98
C SER A 50 -3.24 -5.33 8.50
N ASP A 51 -2.07 -5.71 8.02
CA ASP A 51 -0.79 -5.20 8.52
C ASP A 51 -0.50 -3.86 7.86
N LEU A 52 -0.89 -3.69 6.59
CA LEU A 52 -0.93 -2.37 5.95
C LEU A 52 -1.83 -1.39 6.72
N LYS A 53 -3.01 -1.82 7.17
CA LYS A 53 -3.87 -0.98 8.02
C LYS A 53 -3.15 -0.55 9.30
N GLN A 54 -2.39 -1.44 9.93
CA GLN A 54 -1.63 -1.10 11.14
C GLN A 54 -0.55 -0.04 10.85
N GLU A 55 0.10 -0.09 9.69
CA GLU A 55 1.06 0.95 9.27
C GLU A 55 0.37 2.32 9.10
N PHE A 56 -0.84 2.35 8.54
CA PHE A 56 -1.64 3.58 8.46
C PHE A 56 -2.05 4.11 9.85
N ASP A 57 -2.52 3.22 10.74
CA ASP A 57 -2.90 3.59 12.10
C ASP A 57 -1.69 4.16 12.86
N LYS A 58 -0.51 3.55 12.68
CA LYS A 58 0.75 4.01 13.27
C LYS A 58 1.14 5.38 12.72
N PHE A 59 1.15 5.55 11.40
CA PHE A 59 1.48 6.83 10.76
C PHE A 59 0.55 7.96 11.22
N ALA A 60 -0.76 7.69 11.26
CA ALA A 60 -1.76 8.62 11.79
C ALA A 60 -1.48 8.98 13.26
N SER A 61 -1.08 8.00 14.07
CA SER A 61 -0.78 8.21 15.49
C SER A 61 0.47 9.06 15.74
N GLU A 62 1.42 9.06 14.81
CA GLU A 62 2.67 9.83 14.86
C GLU A 62 2.50 11.26 14.32
N HIS A 63 1.60 11.45 13.35
CA HIS A 63 1.37 12.73 12.66
C HIS A 63 0.07 13.44 13.08
N LYS A 64 -0.43 13.13 14.27
CA LYS A 64 -1.61 13.78 14.85
C LYS A 64 -1.29 15.20 15.31
N ASP A 65 -2.14 16.14 14.92
CA ASP A 65 -2.19 17.48 15.50
C ASP A 65 -3.37 17.53 16.49
N GLY A 66 -3.03 17.48 17.78
CA GLY A 66 -4.01 17.28 18.85
C GLY A 66 -4.72 15.91 18.75
N ASN A 67 -6.05 15.93 18.62
CA ASN A 67 -6.90 14.72 18.53
C ASN A 67 -7.22 14.31 17.10
N SER A 68 -6.63 14.96 16.09
CA SER A 68 -6.90 14.70 14.68
C SER A 68 -5.64 14.28 13.95
N ALA A 69 -5.76 13.22 13.15
CA ALA A 69 -4.74 12.81 12.21
C ALA A 69 -5.31 12.96 10.80
N VAL A 70 -4.53 13.55 9.90
CA VAL A 70 -4.88 13.68 8.48
C VAL A 70 -3.78 13.01 7.68
N ILE A 71 -4.15 12.04 6.86
CA ILE A 71 -3.27 11.42 5.88
C ILE A 71 -3.70 11.95 4.52
N THR A 72 -2.80 12.63 3.82
CA THR A 72 -3.06 13.11 2.47
C THR A 72 -3.01 11.95 1.46
N PRO A 73 -3.62 12.10 0.28
CA PRO A 73 -3.52 11.08 -0.78
C PRO A 73 -2.07 10.70 -1.11
N ASP A 74 -1.17 11.68 -1.23
CA ASP A 74 0.24 11.44 -1.54
C ASP A 74 0.93 10.61 -0.43
N GLN A 75 0.66 10.93 0.84
CA GLN A 75 1.19 10.15 1.98
C GLN A 75 0.64 8.73 2.00
N ALA A 76 -0.63 8.54 1.64
CA ALA A 76 -1.24 7.23 1.55
C ALA A 76 -0.59 6.39 0.43
N GLU A 77 -0.32 7.00 -0.72
CA GLU A 77 0.41 6.35 -1.82
C GLU A 77 1.82 5.95 -1.40
N ASP A 78 2.57 6.86 -0.77
CA ASP A 78 3.92 6.58 -0.28
C ASP A 78 3.93 5.44 0.74
N LEU A 79 2.95 5.38 1.65
CA LEU A 79 2.82 4.29 2.62
C LEU A 79 2.57 2.95 1.93
N ILE A 80 1.68 2.89 0.94
CA ILE A 80 1.38 1.66 0.20
C ILE A 80 2.60 1.20 -0.60
N LYS A 81 3.25 2.12 -1.32
CA LYS A 81 4.47 1.83 -2.09
C LYS A 81 5.58 1.33 -1.19
N LYS A 82 5.83 2.01 -0.07
CA LYS A 82 6.85 1.61 0.91
C LYS A 82 6.56 0.25 1.53
N TYR A 83 5.30 -0.03 1.86
CA TYR A 83 4.91 -1.28 2.49
C TYR A 83 5.06 -2.49 1.55
N TYR A 84 4.54 -2.40 0.32
CA TYR A 84 4.69 -3.48 -0.67
C TYR A 84 6.04 -3.44 -1.40
N GLY A 85 6.82 -2.38 -1.24
CA GLY A 85 8.05 -2.15 -1.98
C GLY A 85 7.80 -1.90 -3.47
N PHE A 86 6.65 -1.34 -3.86
CA PHE A 86 6.42 -0.91 -5.25
C PHE A 86 7.48 0.12 -5.61
N THR A 87 8.18 -0.15 -6.70
CA THR A 87 9.29 0.68 -7.16
C THR A 87 8.77 1.50 -8.32
N ASP A 88 8.86 2.82 -8.21
CA ASP A 88 8.77 3.70 -9.36
C ASP A 88 10.09 3.54 -10.15
N GLU A 89 10.28 2.40 -10.83
CA GLU A 89 11.44 2.22 -11.73
C GLU A 89 11.41 3.15 -12.96
N ASP A 90 10.49 4.13 -13.00
CA ASP A 90 10.49 5.27 -13.92
C ASP A 90 10.65 6.64 -13.24
N ASN A 91 10.97 6.72 -11.95
CA ASN A 91 11.35 7.99 -11.28
C ASN A 91 12.60 7.83 -10.41
N ALA A 92 13.63 7.15 -10.93
CA ALA A 92 15.00 7.46 -10.56
C ALA A 92 15.36 8.86 -11.14
N LEU A 93 14.74 9.91 -10.60
CA LEU A 93 15.36 11.23 -10.65
C LEU A 93 16.58 11.15 -9.76
N ASP A 94 17.69 10.90 -10.44
CA ASP A 94 19.05 10.97 -9.99
C ASP A 94 19.30 12.28 -9.20
N MET A 95 19.07 12.22 -7.88
CA MET A 95 19.41 13.30 -6.95
C MET A 95 20.93 13.45 -6.76
N SER A 96 21.76 12.68 -7.48
CA SER A 96 23.21 12.91 -7.51
C SER A 96 23.61 14.16 -8.30
N GLN A 97 22.67 14.83 -8.96
CA GLN A 97 22.92 16.07 -9.71
C GLN A 97 22.73 17.37 -8.91
N PHE A 98 22.42 17.30 -7.61
CA PHE A 98 22.26 18.47 -6.73
C PHE A 98 23.36 18.60 -5.65
N LEU A 99 24.48 17.89 -5.78
CA LEU A 99 25.68 18.06 -4.95
C LEU A 99 26.78 18.83 -5.68
#